data_AF-A0ABD7ZPA2-F1
#
_entry.id   AF-A0ABD7ZPA2-F1
#
_cell.length_a   1.000
_cell.length_b   1.000
_cell.length_c   1.000
_cell.angle_alpha   90.00
_cell.angle_beta   90.00
_cell.angle_gamma   90.00
#
_symmetry.space_group_name_H-M   'P 1'
#
loop_
_entity.id
_entity.type
_entity.pdbx_description
1 polymer ?
#
loop_
_entity_poly.entity_id
_entity_poly.type
_entity_poly.pdbx_seq_one_letter_code
_entity_poly.pdbx_strand_id
1 'polypeptide(L)'
;MKYRAVAAGILAVSLLSSPVSSFAAAKKFSDVPTWAQESVDYLVGKKALVGKPDGTFSPSEAVDKGSAAKILAVVLGLPIDPKAKPSFKDAQSHWAAPYIAAVEKAGVINGDGTGKFNPSSKINRASMASMLVQAYSLEKKIIGELPTQFKDLESHWGKKQANILVALEISNGTGNGWNPEGTVTRAEAAQFIAKADQNKTNTSKRMYMNRNFITYHQPSLSSGITDVQHKPQMVEVKEQRADGWLKIVTSKGEKWTPLKEKTETINQDFTAYELASHSSKVLGTYNAQTVTIMEESGSWIRIRVGAGFQWVDKNQLNPVKQENFLEGKAIIIDPGHGGMDSGNVGYYEKESETVLDVSLRLKKIFEQKAPFTVMFTRTDNTRPGVNSTDSLKKRVEFAQEHNGDIFVSIHANGSQYKNGQGTETLYYQSARAKVTNPHVEDSKLLAQKIQDRLVAALGTKDRGVKHQDLYVTRENTMPAVLTELAFVDNKSDADKIATPKQRQAAAEAIYQGILDYYEAKGNNVSSFR
;
A
#
# COMPACT_ATOMS: atom_id res chain seq x y z
N MET A 1 -43.69 -30.08 -35.02
CA MET A 1 -43.69 -31.34 -34.23
C MET A 1 -42.49 -31.27 -33.29
N LYS A 2 -42.63 -30.98 -32.00
CA LYS A 2 -43.11 -31.80 -30.86
C LYS A 2 -42.06 -32.81 -30.31
N TYR A 3 -41.58 -32.52 -29.09
CA TYR A 3 -41.11 -33.40 -28.00
C TYR A 3 -39.74 -34.11 -28.18
N ARG A 4 -38.88 -34.41 -27.17
CA ARG A 4 -38.90 -34.45 -25.68
C ARG A 4 -37.41 -34.68 -25.23
N ALA A 5 -36.89 -33.98 -24.21
CA ALA A 5 -36.71 -34.43 -22.82
C ALA A 5 -35.53 -35.39 -22.49
N VAL A 6 -34.65 -34.88 -21.60
CA VAL A 6 -33.90 -35.53 -20.48
C VAL A 6 -32.78 -36.54 -20.77
N ALA A 7 -31.56 -36.20 -20.32
CA ALA A 7 -30.70 -37.08 -19.53
C ALA A 7 -29.70 -36.25 -18.71
N ALA A 8 -30.01 -36.05 -17.42
CA ALA A 8 -29.07 -35.54 -16.44
C ALA A 8 -28.07 -36.66 -16.11
N GLY A 9 -26.78 -36.42 -16.40
CA GLY A 9 -25.69 -37.33 -16.04
C GLY A 9 -25.43 -37.26 -14.54
N ILE A 10 -25.75 -38.35 -13.84
CA ILE A 10 -25.37 -38.61 -12.45
C ILE A 10 -23.85 -38.81 -12.42
N LEU A 11 -23.11 -37.84 -11.88
CA LEU A 11 -21.74 -38.06 -11.44
C LEU A 11 -21.81 -38.58 -10.00
N ALA A 12 -21.58 -39.88 -9.87
CA ALA A 12 -21.46 -40.57 -8.59
C ALA A 12 -20.25 -40.01 -7.83
N VAL A 13 -20.53 -39.13 -6.87
CA VAL A 13 -19.55 -38.78 -5.83
C VAL A 13 -19.50 -39.95 -4.87
N SER A 14 -18.40 -40.69 -4.92
CA SER A 14 -18.01 -41.62 -3.87
C SER A 14 -17.83 -40.84 -2.56
N LEU A 15 -18.89 -40.81 -1.75
CA LEU A 15 -18.84 -40.38 -0.36
C LEU A 15 -17.97 -41.39 0.40
N LEU A 16 -16.69 -41.06 0.57
CA LEU A 16 -15.90 -41.61 1.66
C LEU A 16 -16.54 -41.10 2.95
N SER A 17 -17.42 -41.91 3.51
CA SER A 17 -17.95 -41.73 4.86
C SER A 17 -16.80 -41.91 5.85
N SER A 18 -16.10 -40.83 6.16
CA SER A 18 -15.34 -40.76 7.40
C SER A 18 -16.33 -40.92 8.56
N PRO A 19 -16.05 -41.76 9.56
CA PRO A 19 -16.92 -41.84 10.73
C PRO A 19 -16.97 -40.44 11.35
N VAL A 20 -18.16 -39.87 11.40
CA VAL A 20 -18.43 -38.71 12.24
C VAL A 20 -18.16 -39.18 13.65
N SER A 21 -17.01 -38.80 14.22
CA SER A 21 -16.74 -39.00 15.64
C SER A 21 -17.92 -38.42 16.40
N SER A 22 -18.71 -39.28 17.04
CA SER A 22 -19.78 -38.85 17.93
C SER A 22 -19.11 -38.11 19.08
N PHE A 23 -19.13 -36.78 19.05
CA PHE A 23 -18.84 -36.01 20.24
C PHE A 23 -19.90 -36.40 21.26
N ALA A 24 -19.48 -37.06 22.34
CA ALA A 24 -20.33 -37.27 23.51
C ALA A 24 -20.94 -35.91 23.88
N ALA A 25 -22.27 -35.85 23.98
CA ALA A 25 -22.96 -34.63 24.35
C ALA A 25 -22.37 -34.10 25.67
N ALA A 26 -21.75 -32.92 25.63
CA ALA A 26 -21.21 -32.28 26.82
C ALA A 26 -22.33 -32.18 27.87
N LYS A 27 -22.04 -32.54 29.12
CA LYS A 27 -23.00 -32.46 30.22
C LYS A 27 -23.46 -31.01 30.35
N LYS A 28 -24.72 -30.73 29.99
CA LYS A 28 -25.34 -29.41 30.10
C LYS A 28 -25.92 -29.23 31.50
N PHE A 29 -25.72 -28.05 32.06
CA PHE A 29 -26.21 -27.66 33.39
C PHE A 29 -27.44 -26.76 33.22
N SER A 30 -28.57 -27.12 33.83
CA SER A 30 -29.82 -26.39 33.68
C SER A 30 -29.83 -25.03 34.40
N ASP A 31 -28.95 -24.84 35.38
CA ASP A 31 -28.82 -23.63 36.18
C ASP A 31 -27.87 -22.59 35.56
N VAL A 32 -27.19 -22.90 34.46
CA VAL A 32 -26.28 -21.95 33.79
C VAL A 32 -27.08 -20.92 33.00
N PRO A 33 -26.84 -19.61 33.19
CA PRO A 33 -27.52 -18.59 32.42
C PRO A 33 -27.06 -18.61 30.97
N THR A 34 -27.97 -18.26 30.04
CA THR A 34 -27.75 -18.32 28.59
C THR A 34 -26.45 -17.63 28.14
N TRP A 35 -26.10 -16.49 28.73
CA TRP A 35 -24.91 -15.73 28.38
C TRP A 35 -23.57 -16.43 28.74
N ALA A 36 -23.59 -17.41 29.65
CA ALA A 36 -22.43 -18.16 30.10
C ALA A 36 -22.35 -19.57 29.48
N GLN A 37 -23.43 -20.06 28.88
CA GLN A 37 -23.58 -21.46 28.47
C GLN A 37 -22.42 -21.93 27.59
N GLU A 38 -22.13 -21.22 26.50
CA GLU A 38 -21.07 -21.60 25.57
C GLU A 38 -19.69 -21.63 26.24
N SER A 39 -19.43 -20.69 27.14
CA SER A 39 -18.16 -20.60 27.87
C SER A 39 -18.00 -21.74 28.89
N VAL A 40 -19.09 -22.11 29.58
CA VAL A 40 -19.10 -23.25 30.49
C VAL A 40 -18.91 -24.55 29.72
N ASP A 41 -19.66 -24.77 28.64
CA ASP A 41 -19.56 -25.97 27.81
C ASP A 41 -18.15 -26.13 27.24
N TYR A 42 -17.54 -25.03 26.78
CA TYR A 42 -16.17 -25.00 26.28
C TYR A 42 -15.16 -25.48 27.32
N LEU A 43 -15.22 -24.94 28.54
CA LEU A 43 -14.28 -25.26 29.61
C LEU A 43 -14.51 -26.63 30.25
N VAL A 44 -15.75 -27.12 30.25
CA VAL A 44 -16.10 -28.49 30.64
C VAL A 44 -15.55 -29.48 29.63
N GLY A 45 -15.69 -29.19 28.33
CA GLY A 45 -15.08 -29.98 27.24
C GLY A 45 -13.56 -30.06 27.36
N LYS A 46 -12.92 -28.99 27.85
CA LYS A 46 -11.48 -28.95 28.17
C LYS A 46 -11.10 -29.58 29.51
N LYS A 47 -12.07 -30.10 30.28
CA LYS A 47 -11.89 -30.65 31.63
C LYS A 47 -11.33 -29.64 32.64
N ALA A 48 -11.38 -28.35 32.33
CA ALA A 48 -10.93 -27.27 33.21
C ALA A 48 -12.00 -26.88 34.24
N LEU A 49 -13.27 -27.07 33.89
CA LEU A 49 -14.41 -26.92 34.78
C LEU A 49 -15.16 -28.23 34.94
N VAL A 50 -15.73 -28.41 36.12
CA VAL A 50 -16.65 -29.50 36.45
C VAL A 50 -17.84 -28.95 37.22
N GLY A 51 -18.99 -29.60 37.05
CA GLY A 51 -20.18 -29.35 37.86
C GLY A 51 -20.05 -29.92 39.26
N LYS A 52 -21.04 -29.60 40.10
CA LYS A 52 -21.13 -30.10 41.46
C LYS A 52 -21.71 -31.52 41.51
N PRO A 53 -21.53 -32.23 42.64
CA PRO A 53 -22.10 -33.57 42.85
C PRO A 53 -23.63 -33.60 42.72
N ASP A 54 -24.31 -32.50 43.06
CA ASP A 54 -25.77 -32.34 42.93
C ASP A 54 -26.25 -32.14 41.49
N GLY A 55 -25.34 -32.16 40.51
CA GLY A 55 -25.65 -32.00 39.09
C GLY A 55 -25.75 -30.55 38.61
N THR A 56 -25.58 -29.55 39.49
CA THR A 56 -25.61 -28.12 39.14
C THR A 56 -24.24 -27.59 38.74
N PHE A 57 -24.20 -26.41 38.12
CA PHE A 57 -22.96 -25.65 37.92
C PHE A 57 -22.68 -24.65 39.05
N SER A 58 -23.73 -24.12 39.71
CA SER A 58 -23.69 -23.03 40.68
C SER A 58 -23.06 -21.74 40.12
N PRO A 59 -23.68 -21.08 39.11
CA PRO A 59 -23.08 -19.97 38.38
C PRO A 59 -22.72 -18.75 39.23
N SER A 60 -23.49 -18.47 40.29
CA SER A 60 -23.34 -17.28 41.15
C SER A 60 -22.33 -17.46 42.28
N GLU A 61 -21.77 -18.65 42.46
CA GLU A 61 -20.81 -18.90 43.53
C GLU A 61 -19.47 -18.21 43.24
N ALA A 62 -18.88 -17.60 44.26
CA ALA A 62 -17.62 -16.88 44.17
C ALA A 62 -16.41 -17.82 44.01
N VAL A 63 -15.54 -17.50 43.05
CA VAL A 63 -14.30 -18.24 42.77
C VAL A 63 -13.17 -17.73 43.66
N ASP A 64 -12.38 -18.65 44.22
CA ASP A 64 -11.13 -18.32 44.93
C ASP A 64 -9.91 -18.32 43.98
N LYS A 65 -8.81 -17.69 44.41
CA LYS A 65 -7.59 -17.56 43.60
C LYS A 65 -6.97 -18.91 43.25
N GLY A 66 -7.02 -19.89 44.16
CA GLY A 66 -6.52 -21.26 43.91
C GLY A 66 -7.31 -21.97 42.81
N SER A 67 -8.63 -21.82 42.80
CA SER A 67 -9.53 -22.34 41.78
C SER A 67 -9.29 -21.67 40.44
N ALA A 68 -9.11 -20.34 40.41
CA ALA A 68 -8.75 -19.62 39.19
C ALA A 68 -7.40 -20.10 38.61
N ALA A 69 -6.39 -20.30 39.46
CA ALA A 69 -5.10 -20.86 39.05
C ALA A 69 -5.22 -22.27 38.48
N LYS A 70 -6.01 -23.15 39.11
CA LYS A 70 -6.32 -24.50 38.60
C LYS A 70 -6.94 -24.43 37.20
N ILE A 71 -7.98 -23.62 37.03
CA ILE A 71 -8.69 -23.55 35.74
C ILE A 71 -7.71 -23.08 34.66
N LEU A 72 -6.95 -22.02 34.89
CA LEU A 72 -5.99 -21.50 33.92
C LEU A 72 -4.88 -22.50 33.60
N ALA A 73 -4.30 -23.16 34.60
CA ALA A 73 -3.30 -24.20 34.42
C ALA A 73 -3.78 -25.29 33.45
N VAL A 74 -5.02 -25.76 33.63
CA VAL A 74 -5.61 -26.81 32.79
C VAL A 74 -5.95 -26.29 31.39
N VAL A 75 -6.57 -25.11 31.27
CA VAL A 75 -6.96 -24.55 29.96
C VAL A 75 -5.74 -24.26 29.07
N LEU A 76 -4.68 -23.75 29.67
CA LEU A 76 -3.41 -23.46 29.01
C LEU A 76 -2.62 -24.74 28.66
N GLY A 77 -3.04 -25.90 29.18
CA GLY A 77 -2.34 -27.17 28.97
C GLY A 77 -0.95 -27.20 29.62
N LEU A 78 -0.78 -26.51 30.74
CA LEU A 78 0.51 -26.45 31.43
C LEU A 78 0.85 -27.83 32.04
N PRO A 79 2.13 -28.24 32.04
CA PRO A 79 2.55 -29.43 32.77
C PRO A 79 2.31 -29.28 34.27
N ILE A 80 1.57 -30.21 34.86
CA ILE A 80 1.26 -30.21 36.30
C ILE A 80 2.04 -31.32 36.98
N ASP A 81 3.04 -30.96 37.76
CA ASP A 81 3.73 -31.86 38.67
C ASP A 81 3.00 -31.86 40.04
N PRO A 82 2.39 -32.98 40.46
CA PRO A 82 1.68 -33.07 41.74
C PRO A 82 2.53 -32.74 42.97
N LYS A 83 3.87 -32.81 42.86
CA LYS A 83 4.81 -32.51 43.94
C LYS A 83 5.36 -31.09 43.90
N ALA A 84 5.10 -30.33 42.83
CA ALA A 84 5.58 -28.96 42.70
C ALA A 84 4.95 -28.04 43.73
N LYS A 85 5.77 -27.14 44.26
CA LYS A 85 5.36 -26.11 45.22
C LYS A 85 5.66 -24.72 44.64
N PRO A 86 4.73 -23.76 44.77
CA PRO A 86 4.97 -22.39 44.35
C PRO A 86 5.93 -21.68 45.30
N SER A 87 6.47 -20.53 44.89
CA SER A 87 7.35 -19.72 45.75
C SER A 87 6.59 -19.07 46.92
N PHE A 88 5.26 -18.89 46.78
CA PHE A 88 4.42 -18.25 47.78
C PHE A 88 4.24 -19.12 49.04
N LYS A 89 4.70 -18.61 50.19
CA LYS A 89 4.76 -19.39 51.45
C LYS A 89 3.39 -19.91 51.90
N ASP A 90 2.34 -19.12 51.69
CA ASP A 90 0.97 -19.43 52.08
C ASP A 90 0.25 -20.40 51.13
N ALA A 91 0.85 -20.74 49.98
CA ALA A 91 0.27 -21.63 48.99
C ALA A 91 0.93 -23.02 48.94
N GLN A 92 2.08 -23.24 49.60
CA GLN A 92 2.86 -24.49 49.48
C GLN A 92 2.15 -25.75 49.98
N SER A 93 1.26 -25.62 50.96
CA SER A 93 0.47 -26.72 51.54
C SER A 93 -0.99 -26.70 51.09
N HIS A 94 -1.36 -25.79 50.18
CA HIS A 94 -2.73 -25.65 49.70
C HIS A 94 -3.06 -26.73 48.65
N TRP A 95 -4.32 -27.17 48.56
CA TRP A 95 -4.73 -28.18 47.57
C TRP A 95 -4.39 -27.76 46.12
N ALA A 96 -4.38 -26.45 45.86
CA ALA A 96 -4.07 -25.88 44.56
C ALA A 96 -2.57 -25.67 44.29
N ALA A 97 -1.68 -26.03 45.24
CA ALA A 97 -0.23 -25.82 45.14
C ALA A 97 0.38 -26.23 43.78
N PRO A 98 0.15 -27.45 43.24
CA PRO A 98 0.77 -27.84 41.98
C PRO A 98 0.29 -26.99 40.78
N TYR A 99 -0.96 -26.51 40.81
CA TYR A 99 -1.48 -25.63 39.77
C TYR A 99 -0.94 -24.20 39.89
N ILE A 100 -0.86 -23.68 41.12
CA ILE A 100 -0.28 -22.36 41.41
C ILE A 100 1.18 -22.34 40.96
N ALA A 101 1.94 -23.40 41.27
CA ALA A 101 3.33 -23.55 40.81
C ALA A 101 3.44 -23.55 39.28
N ALA A 102 2.52 -24.23 38.58
CA ALA A 102 2.51 -24.27 37.12
C ALA A 102 2.24 -22.90 36.49
N VAL A 103 1.22 -22.17 36.97
CA VAL A 103 0.90 -20.83 36.43
C VAL A 103 1.93 -19.78 36.84
N GLU A 104 2.56 -19.91 38.00
CA GLU A 104 3.70 -19.07 38.42
C GLU A 104 4.91 -19.29 37.49
N LYS A 105 5.28 -20.56 37.24
CA LYS A 105 6.37 -20.89 36.32
C LYS A 105 6.12 -20.39 34.89
N ALA A 106 4.86 -20.33 34.48
CA ALA A 106 4.44 -19.77 33.20
C ALA A 106 4.35 -18.23 33.19
N GLY A 107 4.63 -17.55 34.30
CA GLY A 107 4.61 -16.09 34.42
C GLY A 107 3.21 -15.46 34.48
N VAL A 108 2.18 -16.27 34.75
CA VAL A 108 0.77 -15.81 34.79
C VAL A 108 0.45 -15.04 36.07
N ILE A 109 1.16 -15.34 37.16
CA ILE A 109 0.93 -14.77 38.50
C ILE A 109 2.25 -14.35 39.15
N ASN A 110 2.19 -13.30 39.98
CA ASN A 110 3.35 -12.75 40.71
C ASN A 110 3.12 -12.61 42.23
N GLY A 111 1.95 -13.02 42.74
CA GLY A 111 1.57 -12.81 44.15
C GLY A 111 1.22 -11.35 44.47
N ASP A 112 1.17 -11.01 45.76
CA ASP A 112 0.83 -9.67 46.26
C ASP A 112 2.05 -8.75 46.50
N GLY A 113 3.24 -9.18 46.10
CA GLY A 113 4.50 -8.46 46.34
C GLY A 113 5.10 -8.66 47.73
N THR A 114 4.40 -9.32 48.66
CA THR A 114 4.90 -9.66 50.00
C THR A 114 5.33 -11.13 50.13
N GLY A 115 5.37 -11.85 49.01
CA GLY A 115 5.65 -13.29 48.96
C GLY A 115 4.44 -14.17 49.28
N LYS A 116 3.22 -13.62 49.21
CA LYS A 116 1.96 -14.36 49.41
C LYS A 116 1.11 -14.36 48.14
N PHE A 117 0.28 -15.39 47.99
CA PHE A 117 -0.70 -15.52 46.89
C PHE A 117 -2.15 -15.37 47.37
N ASN A 118 -2.42 -15.79 48.60
CA ASN A 118 -3.72 -15.86 49.27
C ASN A 118 -4.72 -16.78 48.51
N PRO A 119 -4.41 -18.09 48.37
CA PRO A 119 -5.14 -19.00 47.47
C PRO A 119 -6.62 -19.19 47.83
N SER A 120 -6.99 -19.11 49.11
CA SER A 120 -8.37 -19.30 49.56
C SER A 120 -9.22 -18.02 49.49
N SER A 121 -8.60 -16.87 49.23
CA SER A 121 -9.32 -15.60 49.12
C SER A 121 -10.08 -15.54 47.80
N LYS A 122 -11.26 -14.90 47.82
CA LYS A 122 -12.05 -14.67 46.62
C LYS A 122 -11.29 -13.78 45.64
N ILE A 123 -11.33 -14.13 44.35
CA ILE A 123 -10.66 -13.35 43.31
C ILE A 123 -11.56 -12.19 42.87
N ASN A 124 -11.00 -10.98 42.83
CA ASN A 124 -11.67 -9.82 42.27
C ASN A 124 -11.46 -9.72 40.75
N ARG A 125 -12.30 -8.95 40.07
CA ARG A 125 -12.29 -8.80 38.61
C ARG A 125 -10.96 -8.26 38.09
N ALA A 126 -10.34 -7.30 38.79
CA ALA A 126 -9.03 -6.76 38.41
C ALA A 126 -7.91 -7.82 38.46
N SER A 127 -7.89 -8.66 39.48
CA SER A 127 -6.92 -9.77 39.59
C SER A 127 -7.14 -10.79 38.48
N MET A 128 -8.39 -11.16 38.18
CA MET A 128 -8.70 -12.07 37.07
C MET A 128 -8.26 -11.49 35.72
N ALA A 129 -8.53 -10.20 35.47
CA ALA A 129 -8.06 -9.52 34.26
C ALA A 129 -6.53 -9.54 34.14
N SER A 130 -5.81 -9.31 35.25
CA SER A 130 -4.35 -9.39 35.28
C SER A 130 -3.84 -10.78 34.93
N MET A 131 -4.42 -11.83 35.50
CA MET A 131 -4.06 -13.21 35.16
C MET A 131 -4.26 -13.50 33.67
N LEU A 132 -5.38 -13.07 33.10
CA LEU A 132 -5.70 -13.33 31.69
C LEU A 132 -4.81 -12.55 30.71
N VAL A 133 -4.52 -11.29 31.02
CA VAL A 133 -3.61 -10.48 30.20
C VAL A 133 -2.23 -11.13 30.14
N GLN A 134 -1.71 -11.61 31.27
CA GLN A 134 -0.42 -12.30 31.31
C GLN A 134 -0.47 -13.67 30.63
N ALA A 135 -1.45 -14.51 30.98
CA ALA A 135 -1.60 -15.87 30.45
C ALA A 135 -1.59 -15.94 28.92
N TYR A 136 -2.23 -14.97 28.26
CA TYR A 136 -2.40 -14.97 26.80
C TYR A 136 -1.61 -13.85 26.11
N SER A 137 -0.76 -13.12 26.84
CA SER A 137 -0.05 -11.94 26.33
C SER A 137 -0.99 -10.96 25.59
N LEU A 138 -2.18 -10.71 26.15
CA LEU A 138 -3.27 -10.02 25.44
C LEU A 138 -2.91 -8.58 25.03
N GLU A 139 -1.98 -7.95 25.74
CA GLU A 139 -1.42 -6.65 25.38
C GLU A 139 -0.79 -6.61 23.98
N LYS A 140 -0.23 -7.72 23.49
CA LYS A 140 0.35 -7.80 22.13
C LYS A 140 -0.71 -7.72 21.03
N LYS A 141 -1.99 -7.89 21.40
CA LYS A 141 -3.14 -7.76 20.51
C LYS A 141 -3.69 -6.34 20.48
N ILE A 142 -3.12 -5.40 21.22
CA ILE A 142 -3.53 -4.00 21.24
C ILE A 142 -2.51 -3.15 20.49
N ILE A 143 -2.99 -2.22 19.67
CA ILE A 143 -2.19 -1.18 19.04
C ILE A 143 -2.56 0.16 19.67
N GLY A 144 -1.57 0.88 20.18
CA GLY A 144 -1.74 2.20 20.78
C GLY A 144 -2.43 2.17 22.15
N GLU A 145 -2.88 3.34 22.60
CA GLU A 145 -3.56 3.50 23.87
C GLU A 145 -5.06 3.22 23.77
N LEU A 146 -5.62 2.66 24.84
CA LEU A 146 -7.05 2.36 24.94
C LEU A 146 -7.76 3.41 25.80
N PRO A 147 -8.96 3.87 25.40
CA PRO A 147 -9.77 4.75 26.22
C PRO A 147 -10.26 3.99 27.46
N THR A 148 -10.39 4.69 28.58
CA THR A 148 -11.09 4.18 29.75
C THR A 148 -12.58 4.41 29.60
N GLN A 149 -13.35 3.34 29.38
CA GLN A 149 -14.81 3.43 29.18
C GLN A 149 -15.59 3.54 30.49
N PHE A 150 -15.05 3.00 31.60
CA PHE A 150 -15.74 2.94 32.88
C PHE A 150 -15.04 3.83 33.91
N LYS A 151 -15.81 4.73 34.54
CA LYS A 151 -15.30 5.73 35.49
C LYS A 151 -14.62 5.10 36.71
N ASP A 152 -15.12 3.97 37.18
CA ASP A 152 -14.57 3.21 38.32
C ASP A 152 -13.20 2.58 38.03
N LEU A 153 -12.70 2.67 36.80
CA LEU A 153 -11.34 2.26 36.44
C LEU A 153 -10.32 3.42 36.45
N GLU A 154 -10.72 4.70 36.47
CA GLU A 154 -9.81 5.82 36.18
C GLU A 154 -8.56 5.86 37.06
N SER A 155 -8.73 5.62 38.37
CA SER A 155 -7.65 5.60 39.38
C SER A 155 -7.29 4.18 39.85
N HIS A 156 -7.82 3.15 39.20
CA HIS A 156 -7.67 1.77 39.65
C HIS A 156 -6.40 1.12 39.08
N TRP A 157 -5.66 0.36 39.90
CA TRP A 157 -4.41 -0.31 39.48
C TRP A 157 -4.62 -1.28 38.29
N GLY A 158 -5.78 -1.93 38.24
CA GLY A 158 -6.20 -2.84 37.16
C GLY A 158 -6.75 -2.18 35.90
N LYS A 159 -6.70 -0.84 35.77
CA LYS A 159 -7.26 -0.07 34.64
C LYS A 159 -6.81 -0.59 33.28
N LYS A 160 -5.50 -0.80 33.12
CA LYS A 160 -4.93 -1.24 31.84
C LYS A 160 -5.48 -2.61 31.43
N GLN A 161 -5.49 -3.55 32.36
CA GLN A 161 -5.91 -4.93 32.12
C GLN A 161 -7.42 -5.00 31.83
N ALA A 162 -8.22 -4.26 32.59
CA ALA A 162 -9.65 -4.15 32.35
C ALA A 162 -9.94 -3.58 30.95
N ASN A 163 -9.28 -2.49 30.56
CA ASN A 163 -9.44 -1.89 29.22
C ASN A 163 -9.05 -2.87 28.11
N ILE A 164 -7.99 -3.68 28.29
CA ILE A 164 -7.60 -4.72 27.31
C ILE A 164 -8.71 -5.75 27.15
N LEU A 165 -9.27 -6.27 28.25
CA LEU A 165 -10.38 -7.23 28.20
C LEU A 165 -11.61 -6.65 27.50
N VAL A 166 -11.91 -5.37 27.71
CA VAL A 166 -13.03 -4.68 27.05
C VAL A 166 -12.75 -4.51 25.57
N ALA A 167 -11.55 -4.05 25.19
CA ALA A 167 -11.16 -3.84 23.80
C ALA A 167 -11.18 -5.16 22.98
N LEU A 168 -10.86 -6.28 23.62
CA LEU A 168 -10.88 -7.62 23.03
C LEU A 168 -12.24 -8.34 23.19
N GLU A 169 -13.27 -7.65 23.69
CA GLU A 169 -14.64 -8.17 23.85
C GLU A 169 -14.74 -9.39 24.79
N ILE A 170 -13.76 -9.54 25.67
CA ILE A 170 -13.72 -10.54 26.74
C ILE A 170 -14.64 -10.13 27.89
N SER A 171 -14.75 -8.82 28.17
CA SER A 171 -15.60 -8.26 29.23
C SER A 171 -16.41 -7.07 28.73
N ASN A 172 -17.69 -7.02 29.09
CA ASN A 172 -18.59 -5.90 28.79
C ASN A 172 -18.82 -4.98 30.01
N GLY A 173 -18.05 -5.17 31.09
CA GLY A 173 -18.32 -4.53 32.37
C GLY A 173 -19.58 -5.08 33.05
N THR A 174 -20.23 -4.24 33.84
CA THR A 174 -21.49 -4.47 34.54
C THR A 174 -22.43 -3.30 34.26
N GLY A 175 -23.72 -3.41 34.60
CA GLY A 175 -24.67 -2.31 34.41
C GLY A 175 -24.30 -1.00 35.13
N ASN A 176 -23.41 -1.06 36.13
CA ASN A 176 -23.04 0.07 37.00
C ASN A 176 -21.54 0.44 36.96
N GLY A 177 -20.80 0.01 35.92
CA GLY A 177 -19.34 0.19 35.85
C GLY A 177 -18.61 -1.10 35.52
N TRP A 178 -17.27 -1.12 35.55
CA TRP A 178 -16.55 -2.38 35.34
C TRP A 178 -16.46 -3.25 36.61
N ASN A 179 -16.62 -2.64 37.77
CA ASN A 179 -16.55 -3.19 39.13
C ASN A 179 -15.23 -3.92 39.42
N PRO A 180 -14.07 -3.21 39.46
CA PRO A 180 -12.77 -3.88 39.54
C PRO A 180 -12.52 -4.66 40.83
N GLU A 181 -13.12 -4.25 41.94
CA GLU A 181 -13.04 -4.92 43.24
C GLU A 181 -14.14 -5.98 43.44
N GLY A 182 -15.08 -6.07 42.51
CA GLY A 182 -16.14 -7.08 42.53
C GLY A 182 -15.58 -8.50 42.50
N THR A 183 -16.14 -9.36 43.35
CA THR A 183 -15.79 -10.79 43.35
C THR A 183 -16.28 -11.47 42.08
N VAL A 184 -15.43 -12.31 41.48
CA VAL A 184 -15.76 -13.05 40.25
C VAL A 184 -16.55 -14.32 40.60
N THR A 185 -17.72 -14.47 39.97
CA THR A 185 -18.54 -15.67 40.07
C THR A 185 -18.06 -16.78 39.13
N ARG A 186 -18.50 -18.03 39.34
CA ARG A 186 -18.14 -19.18 38.48
C ARG A 186 -18.52 -18.95 37.01
N ALA A 187 -19.68 -18.36 36.75
CA ALA A 187 -20.11 -18.05 35.39
C ALA A 187 -19.28 -16.96 34.73
N GLU A 188 -18.92 -15.88 35.46
CA GLU A 188 -18.04 -14.83 34.94
C GLU A 188 -16.62 -15.35 34.70
N ALA A 189 -16.07 -16.15 35.63
CA ALA A 189 -14.77 -16.78 35.45
C ALA A 189 -14.75 -17.66 34.19
N ALA A 190 -15.81 -18.44 33.98
CA ALA A 190 -15.95 -19.25 32.78
C ALA A 190 -15.95 -18.38 31.52
N GLN A 191 -16.74 -17.30 31.49
CA GLN A 191 -16.80 -16.38 30.35
C GLN A 191 -15.43 -15.74 30.06
N PHE A 192 -14.77 -15.17 31.06
CA PHE A 192 -13.50 -14.49 30.85
C PHE A 192 -12.41 -15.43 30.37
N ILE A 193 -12.30 -16.62 30.96
CA ILE A 193 -11.27 -17.60 30.61
C ILE A 193 -11.55 -18.20 29.22
N ALA A 194 -12.79 -18.59 28.93
CA ALA A 194 -13.15 -19.17 27.65
C ALA A 194 -12.93 -18.18 26.51
N LYS A 195 -13.41 -16.93 26.65
CA LYS A 195 -13.22 -15.90 25.62
C LYS A 195 -11.75 -15.55 25.41
N ALA A 196 -10.96 -15.44 26.49
CA ALA A 196 -9.52 -15.19 26.36
C ALA A 196 -8.80 -16.34 25.63
N ASP A 197 -9.11 -17.59 25.98
CA ASP A 197 -8.49 -18.76 25.36
C ASP A 197 -8.93 -18.96 23.90
N GLN A 198 -10.20 -18.71 23.58
CA GLN A 198 -10.69 -18.73 22.20
C GLN A 198 -10.08 -17.62 21.35
N ASN A 199 -9.76 -16.46 21.95
CA ASN A 199 -9.11 -15.37 21.24
C ASN A 199 -7.66 -15.71 20.83
N LYS A 200 -7.01 -16.74 21.40
CA LYS A 200 -5.59 -17.04 21.13
C LYS A 200 -5.28 -17.36 19.67
N THR A 201 -6.24 -17.91 18.93
CA THR A 201 -6.09 -18.22 17.50
C THR A 201 -6.36 -17.02 16.60
N ASN A 202 -6.99 -15.97 17.12
CA ASN A 202 -7.23 -14.74 16.36
C ASN A 202 -5.92 -13.96 16.23
N THR A 203 -5.41 -13.84 15.00
CA THR A 203 -4.19 -13.08 14.71
C THR A 203 -4.40 -11.57 14.61
N SER A 204 -5.67 -11.15 14.56
CA SER A 204 -6.05 -9.74 14.44
C SER A 204 -5.79 -8.99 15.74
N LYS A 205 -5.46 -7.72 15.59
CA LYS A 205 -5.26 -6.78 16.70
C LYS A 205 -6.46 -5.84 16.83
N ARG A 206 -6.51 -5.10 17.93
CA ARG A 206 -7.52 -4.07 18.18
C ARG A 206 -6.84 -2.74 18.46
N MET A 207 -7.42 -1.67 17.92
CA MET A 207 -6.93 -0.30 18.08
C MET A 207 -8.10 0.62 18.36
N TYR A 208 -7.93 1.59 19.25
CA TYR A 208 -8.83 2.73 19.31
C TYR A 208 -8.35 3.81 18.35
N MET A 209 -9.11 4.06 17.27
CA MET A 209 -8.85 5.18 16.40
C MET A 209 -9.45 6.43 17.05
N ASN A 210 -8.63 7.27 17.67
CA ASN A 210 -9.07 8.43 18.46
C ASN A 210 -9.38 9.69 17.63
N ARG A 211 -9.53 9.54 16.31
CA ARG A 211 -9.79 10.62 15.35
C ARG A 211 -10.82 10.17 14.32
N ASN A 212 -11.40 11.12 13.61
CA ASN A 212 -12.09 10.79 12.37
C ASN A 212 -11.07 10.21 11.38
N PHE A 213 -11.46 9.18 10.62
CA PHE A 213 -10.58 8.54 9.65
C PHE A 213 -11.32 8.16 8.36
N ILE A 214 -10.53 7.95 7.31
CA ILE A 214 -10.96 7.60 5.96
C ILE A 214 -10.42 6.23 5.59
N THR A 215 -11.15 5.51 4.77
CA THR A 215 -10.70 4.22 4.26
C THR A 215 -10.51 4.20 2.75
N TYR A 216 -9.64 3.33 2.28
CA TYR A 216 -9.16 3.23 0.90
C TYR A 216 -9.27 1.79 0.37
N HIS A 217 -9.27 1.65 -0.97
CA HIS A 217 -9.31 0.34 -1.62
C HIS A 217 -7.98 -0.43 -1.46
N GLN A 218 -6.85 0.26 -1.54
CA GLN A 218 -5.50 -0.29 -1.41
C GLN A 218 -4.68 0.58 -0.42
N PRO A 219 -3.50 0.13 0.06
CA PRO A 219 -2.66 0.93 0.95
C PRO A 219 -1.93 2.05 0.19
N SER A 220 -2.68 2.92 -0.47
CA SER A 220 -2.20 4.05 -1.27
C SER A 220 -3.28 5.13 -1.35
N LEU A 221 -2.85 6.40 -1.25
CA LEU A 221 -3.71 7.56 -1.43
C LEU A 221 -4.22 7.72 -2.87
N SER A 222 -3.62 7.03 -3.85
CA SER A 222 -4.09 7.02 -5.25
C SER A 222 -5.09 5.90 -5.56
N SER A 223 -5.44 5.08 -4.56
CA SER A 223 -6.34 3.93 -4.78
C SER A 223 -7.83 4.27 -4.75
N GLY A 224 -8.17 5.52 -4.46
CA GLY A 224 -9.54 5.98 -4.26
C GLY A 224 -10.06 5.74 -2.85
N ILE A 225 -10.86 6.71 -2.38
CA ILE A 225 -11.54 6.67 -1.08
C ILE A 225 -12.77 5.77 -1.15
N THR A 226 -12.91 4.88 -0.17
CA THR A 226 -14.07 3.99 -0.01
C THR A 226 -15.14 4.58 0.89
N ASP A 227 -14.74 5.23 1.99
CA ASP A 227 -15.63 5.92 2.91
C ASP A 227 -14.94 7.15 3.50
N VAL A 228 -15.61 8.29 3.39
CA VAL A 228 -15.03 9.61 3.67
C VAL A 228 -15.05 10.00 5.16
N GLN A 229 -15.79 9.28 6.00
CA GLN A 229 -15.89 9.63 7.42
C GLN A 229 -16.33 8.47 8.31
N HIS A 230 -15.35 7.88 8.98
CA HIS A 230 -15.58 7.10 10.20
C HIS A 230 -15.30 7.97 11.41
N LYS A 231 -16.21 7.94 12.40
CA LYS A 231 -16.01 8.56 13.71
C LYS A 231 -14.98 7.77 14.54
N PRO A 232 -14.37 8.37 15.58
CA PRO A 232 -13.50 7.66 16.51
C PRO A 232 -14.19 6.41 17.05
N GLN A 233 -13.51 5.27 16.95
CA GLN A 233 -14.06 3.98 17.36
C GLN A 233 -12.97 2.92 17.53
N MET A 234 -13.32 1.82 18.18
CA MET A 234 -12.50 0.61 18.16
C MET A 234 -12.55 -0.03 16.77
N VAL A 235 -11.39 -0.39 16.24
CA VAL A 235 -11.25 -1.10 14.97
C VAL A 235 -10.49 -2.41 15.18
N GLU A 236 -10.90 -3.44 14.45
CA GLU A 236 -10.11 -4.66 14.28
C GLU A 236 -9.10 -4.44 13.16
N VAL A 237 -7.83 -4.72 13.44
CA VAL A 237 -6.69 -4.56 12.55
C VAL A 237 -6.19 -5.95 12.14
N LYS A 238 -6.38 -6.31 10.88
CA LYS A 238 -5.92 -7.58 10.29
C LYS A 238 -4.45 -7.53 9.91
N GLU A 239 -3.98 -6.36 9.50
CA GLU A 239 -2.62 -6.17 9.00
C GLU A 239 -2.12 -4.78 9.36
N GLN A 240 -0.85 -4.69 9.74
CA GLN A 240 -0.13 -3.43 9.96
C GLN A 240 1.16 -3.49 9.15
N ARG A 241 1.30 -2.59 8.17
CA ARG A 241 2.48 -2.47 7.33
C ARG A 241 3.50 -1.52 7.94
N ALA A 242 4.77 -1.72 7.59
CA ALA A 242 5.89 -0.89 8.06
C ALA A 242 5.79 0.57 7.59
N ASP A 243 5.14 0.80 6.44
CA ASP A 243 4.87 2.13 5.87
C ASP A 243 3.71 2.88 6.56
N GLY A 244 3.13 2.30 7.61
CA GLY A 244 2.08 2.93 8.41
C GLY A 244 0.66 2.67 7.92
N TRP A 245 0.45 1.83 6.91
CA TRP A 245 -0.90 1.42 6.50
C TRP A 245 -1.47 0.29 7.35
N LEU A 246 -2.75 0.41 7.68
CA LEU A 246 -3.51 -0.59 8.43
C LEU A 246 -4.62 -1.17 7.55
N LYS A 247 -4.74 -2.49 7.52
CA LYS A 247 -5.94 -3.17 7.01
C LYS A 247 -6.89 -3.40 8.17
N ILE A 248 -8.07 -2.79 8.10
CA ILE A 248 -9.09 -2.83 9.15
C ILE A 248 -10.38 -3.49 8.68
N VAL A 249 -11.15 -4.05 9.60
CA VAL A 249 -12.49 -4.58 9.33
C VAL A 249 -13.52 -3.48 9.53
N THR A 250 -14.39 -3.28 8.53
CA THR A 250 -15.54 -2.37 8.59
C THR A 250 -16.83 -3.13 8.27
N SER A 251 -18.00 -2.47 8.41
CA SER A 251 -19.29 -3.05 7.99
C SER A 251 -19.37 -3.34 6.48
N LYS A 252 -18.48 -2.74 5.67
CA LYS A 252 -18.36 -2.98 4.22
C LYS A 252 -17.19 -3.90 3.86
N GLY A 253 -16.72 -4.69 4.83
CA GLY A 253 -15.57 -5.58 4.69
C GLY A 253 -14.24 -4.91 5.00
N GLU A 254 -13.16 -5.58 4.59
CA GLU A 254 -11.80 -5.13 4.85
C GLU A 254 -11.44 -3.90 4.01
N LYS A 255 -10.81 -2.90 4.64
CA LYS A 255 -10.38 -1.65 4.01
C LYS A 255 -9.03 -1.20 4.54
N TRP A 256 -8.38 -0.30 3.83
CA TRP A 256 -7.11 0.29 4.23
C TRP A 256 -7.28 1.66 4.84
N THR A 257 -6.55 2.00 5.90
CA THR A 257 -6.45 3.36 6.45
C THR A 257 -5.01 3.62 6.88
N PRO A 258 -4.47 4.83 6.70
CA PRO A 258 -3.16 5.16 7.25
C PRO A 258 -3.28 5.34 8.78
N LEU A 259 -2.28 4.86 9.52
CA LEU A 259 -2.17 5.05 10.97
C LEU A 259 -2.08 6.56 11.30
N LYS A 260 -1.29 7.29 10.53
CA LYS A 260 -1.17 8.76 10.59
C LYS A 260 -1.57 9.35 9.23
N GLU A 261 -2.45 10.35 9.22
CA GLU A 261 -2.81 11.01 7.96
C GLU A 261 -1.59 11.71 7.38
N LYS A 262 -1.43 11.65 6.06
CA LYS A 262 -0.37 12.37 5.36
C LYS A 262 -0.70 13.85 5.39
N THR A 263 0.25 14.68 5.82
CA THR A 263 0.11 16.13 5.81
C THR A 263 1.19 16.75 4.95
N GLU A 264 0.90 17.90 4.36
CA GLU A 264 1.86 18.69 3.60
C GLU A 264 1.69 20.17 3.97
N THR A 265 2.81 20.87 4.16
CA THR A 265 2.80 22.31 4.42
C THR A 265 2.87 23.03 3.09
N ILE A 266 1.84 23.84 2.84
CA ILE A 266 1.77 24.75 1.71
C ILE A 266 2.27 26.10 2.20
N ASN A 267 3.37 26.59 1.63
CA ASN A 267 4.07 27.78 2.13
C ASN A 267 3.60 29.10 1.52
N GLN A 268 2.60 29.04 0.65
CA GLN A 268 2.04 30.21 -0.03
C GLN A 268 0.53 30.07 -0.22
N ASP A 269 -0.09 31.14 -0.70
CA ASP A 269 -1.50 31.12 -1.03
C ASP A 269 -1.77 30.18 -2.20
N PHE A 270 -2.86 29.42 -2.14
CA PHE A 270 -3.20 28.41 -3.15
C PHE A 270 -4.68 28.42 -3.49
N THR A 271 -4.99 28.03 -4.72
CA THR A 271 -6.36 27.92 -5.22
C THR A 271 -6.82 26.46 -5.18
N ALA A 272 -8.04 26.23 -4.74
CA ALA A 272 -8.64 24.91 -4.71
C ALA A 272 -9.84 24.80 -5.66
N TYR A 273 -10.01 23.61 -6.22
CA TYR A 273 -10.91 23.30 -7.33
C TYR A 273 -11.86 22.16 -6.96
N GLU A 274 -12.99 22.11 -7.64
CA GLU A 274 -13.99 21.04 -7.48
C GLU A 274 -13.49 19.68 -8.00
N LEU A 275 -12.75 19.68 -9.11
CA LEU A 275 -12.12 18.51 -9.73
C LEU A 275 -10.62 18.75 -9.93
N ALA A 276 -9.85 17.68 -10.15
CA ALA A 276 -8.42 17.72 -10.46
C ALA A 276 -8.13 18.30 -11.87
N SER A 277 -8.49 19.55 -12.10
CA SER A 277 -8.30 20.26 -13.37
C SER A 277 -8.33 21.78 -13.18
N HIS A 278 -7.45 22.49 -13.89
CA HIS A 278 -7.44 23.96 -13.95
C HIS A 278 -8.67 24.55 -14.65
N SER A 279 -9.37 23.75 -15.47
CA SER A 279 -10.64 24.15 -16.09
C SER A 279 -11.87 23.94 -15.17
N SER A 280 -11.68 23.34 -14.00
CA SER A 280 -12.74 23.09 -13.03
C SER A 280 -13.17 24.38 -12.33
N LYS A 281 -14.38 24.38 -11.78
CA LYS A 281 -14.85 25.43 -10.87
C LYS A 281 -13.86 25.62 -9.71
N VAL A 282 -13.45 26.87 -9.50
CA VAL A 282 -12.71 27.30 -8.32
C VAL A 282 -13.66 27.32 -7.13
N LEU A 283 -13.28 26.64 -6.04
CA LEU A 283 -14.04 26.58 -4.80
C LEU A 283 -13.55 27.56 -3.75
N GLY A 284 -12.29 28.01 -3.84
CA GLY A 284 -11.74 29.03 -2.96
C GLY A 284 -10.24 29.24 -3.13
N THR A 285 -9.75 30.29 -2.48
CA THR A 285 -8.32 30.59 -2.33
C THR A 285 -8.01 30.63 -0.84
N TYR A 286 -6.87 30.07 -0.47
CA TYR A 286 -6.48 29.87 0.92
C TYR A 286 -5.07 30.38 1.14
N ASN A 287 -4.82 30.92 2.33
CA ASN A 287 -3.47 31.27 2.75
C ASN A 287 -2.61 30.02 2.99
N ALA A 288 -1.30 30.22 2.98
CA ALA A 288 -0.30 29.23 3.41
C ALA A 288 -0.73 28.51 4.71
N GLN A 289 -0.76 27.18 4.67
CA GLN A 289 -1.13 26.35 5.82
C GLN A 289 -0.70 24.90 5.63
N THR A 290 -0.66 24.13 6.72
CA THR A 290 -0.56 22.69 6.65
C THR A 290 -1.92 22.07 6.35
N VAL A 291 -1.96 21.24 5.30
CA VAL A 291 -3.15 20.53 4.86
C VAL A 291 -3.00 19.03 5.05
N THR A 292 -4.12 18.35 5.23
CA THR A 292 -4.17 16.88 5.22
C THR A 292 -4.49 16.38 3.81
N ILE A 293 -3.67 15.47 3.30
CA ILE A 293 -3.82 14.86 1.97
C ILE A 293 -4.70 13.62 2.09
N MET A 294 -5.77 13.62 1.32
CA MET A 294 -6.77 12.56 1.28
C MET A 294 -6.65 11.70 0.04
N GLU A 295 -6.21 12.26 -1.09
CA GLU A 295 -6.10 11.51 -2.35
C GLU A 295 -4.99 12.12 -3.22
N GLU A 296 -4.31 11.30 -4.02
CA GLU A 296 -3.27 11.74 -4.96
C GLU A 296 -3.61 11.27 -6.38
N SER A 297 -3.63 12.20 -7.33
CA SER A 297 -3.91 11.93 -8.74
C SER A 297 -3.00 12.78 -9.65
N GLY A 298 -1.90 12.20 -10.13
CA GLY A 298 -0.90 12.93 -10.91
C GLY A 298 -0.28 14.07 -10.10
N SER A 299 -0.29 15.29 -10.65
CA SER A 299 0.15 16.49 -9.91
C SER A 299 -0.88 17.01 -8.91
N TRP A 300 -2.07 16.42 -8.83
CA TRP A 300 -3.15 16.92 -7.97
C TRP A 300 -3.23 16.17 -6.64
N ILE A 301 -3.50 16.92 -5.58
CA ILE A 301 -3.91 16.38 -4.28
C ILE A 301 -5.34 16.79 -3.96
N ARG A 302 -6.07 15.86 -3.36
CA ARG A 302 -7.33 16.19 -2.70
C ARG A 302 -7.06 16.43 -1.23
N ILE A 303 -7.39 17.61 -0.73
CA ILE A 303 -7.17 18.03 0.65
C ILE A 303 -8.48 18.14 1.42
N ARG A 304 -8.40 18.08 2.75
CA ARG A 304 -9.52 18.40 3.64
C ARG A 304 -9.35 19.82 4.19
N VAL A 305 -10.34 20.67 3.96
CA VAL A 305 -10.47 22.03 4.53
C VAL A 305 -11.82 22.17 5.25
N GLY A 306 -12.03 23.27 5.97
CA GLY A 306 -13.30 23.53 6.69
C GLY A 306 -14.54 23.49 5.78
N ALA A 307 -14.39 23.86 4.51
CA ALA A 307 -15.44 23.82 3.49
C ALA A 307 -15.63 22.44 2.82
N GLY A 308 -14.90 21.41 3.24
CA GLY A 308 -15.00 20.05 2.68
C GLY A 308 -13.74 19.59 1.94
N PHE A 309 -13.90 18.65 1.01
CA PHE A 309 -12.79 18.11 0.21
C PHE A 309 -12.63 18.87 -1.10
N GLN A 310 -11.41 19.29 -1.41
CA GLN A 310 -11.13 20.11 -2.58
C GLN A 310 -9.82 19.67 -3.23
N TRP A 311 -9.68 19.85 -4.54
CA TRP A 311 -8.47 19.50 -5.28
C TRP A 311 -7.54 20.70 -5.39
N VAL A 312 -6.25 20.46 -5.22
CA VAL A 312 -5.20 21.46 -5.39
C VAL A 312 -4.09 20.86 -6.24
N ASP A 313 -3.62 21.62 -7.23
CA ASP A 313 -2.46 21.22 -8.02
C ASP A 313 -1.20 21.48 -7.19
N LYS A 314 -0.38 20.44 -6.95
CA LYS A 314 0.89 20.53 -6.21
C LYS A 314 1.81 21.59 -6.81
N ASN A 315 1.71 21.86 -8.10
CA ASN A 315 2.47 22.90 -8.77
C ASN A 315 2.15 24.32 -8.23
N GLN A 316 0.99 24.52 -7.59
CA GLN A 316 0.63 25.75 -6.90
C GLN A 316 1.12 25.81 -5.45
N LEU A 317 1.47 24.65 -4.87
CA LEU A 317 1.69 24.50 -3.43
C LEU A 317 3.11 24.82 -2.99
N ASN A 318 4.02 24.58 -3.91
CA ASN A 318 5.36 25.10 -3.92
C ASN A 318 5.63 25.41 -5.40
N PRO A 319 5.52 26.65 -5.89
CA PRO A 319 6.56 27.09 -6.77
C PRO A 319 7.77 26.92 -5.88
N VAL A 320 8.48 25.82 -6.07
CA VAL A 320 9.88 25.87 -5.77
C VAL A 320 10.29 27.22 -6.38
N LYS A 321 11.08 28.02 -5.68
CA LYS A 321 12.16 28.65 -6.43
C LYS A 321 12.97 27.48 -7.01
N GLN A 322 12.41 26.73 -7.95
CA GLN A 322 13.15 25.97 -8.90
C GLN A 322 13.71 27.14 -9.65
N GLU A 323 14.92 27.54 -9.25
CA GLU A 323 15.75 28.35 -10.13
C GLU A 323 15.82 27.66 -11.50
N ASN A 324 15.46 26.36 -11.57
CA ASN A 324 15.34 25.57 -12.77
C ASN A 324 14.23 24.50 -12.74
N PHE A 325 13.11 24.68 -13.48
CA PHE A 325 12.05 23.65 -13.65
C PHE A 325 12.58 22.31 -14.19
N LEU A 326 13.69 22.33 -14.92
CA LEU A 326 14.27 21.16 -15.54
C LEU A 326 14.99 20.25 -14.54
N GLU A 327 15.29 20.74 -13.33
CA GLU A 327 15.96 19.95 -12.29
C GLU A 327 15.00 18.88 -11.74
N GLY A 328 15.43 17.61 -11.82
CA GLY A 328 14.61 16.45 -11.47
C GLY A 328 13.75 15.92 -12.63
N LYS A 329 13.82 16.51 -13.82
CA LYS A 329 13.18 15.99 -15.04
C LYS A 329 14.08 14.97 -15.74
N ALA A 330 13.51 13.82 -16.11
CA ALA A 330 14.23 12.76 -16.80
C ALA A 330 13.91 12.73 -18.31
N ILE A 331 14.93 12.79 -19.15
CA ILE A 331 14.79 12.65 -20.61
C ILE A 331 15.40 11.31 -21.01
N ILE A 332 14.60 10.45 -21.64
CA ILE A 332 15.09 9.19 -22.21
C ILE A 332 15.42 9.43 -23.68
N ILE A 333 16.70 9.30 -24.03
CA ILE A 333 17.19 9.34 -25.41
C ILE A 333 17.41 7.91 -25.90
N ASP A 334 16.81 7.58 -27.04
CA ASP A 334 16.88 6.25 -27.62
C ASP A 334 17.58 6.31 -28.99
N PRO A 335 18.91 6.03 -29.05
CA PRO A 335 19.58 5.91 -30.34
C PRO A 335 19.08 4.64 -31.04
N GLY A 336 18.41 4.80 -32.18
CA GLY A 336 17.83 3.69 -32.96
C GLY A 336 18.86 2.62 -33.33
N HIS A 337 18.43 1.37 -33.50
CA HIS A 337 19.28 0.25 -33.94
C HIS A 337 20.48 -0.04 -33.01
N GLY A 338 21.56 -0.62 -33.53
CA GLY A 338 22.82 -0.89 -32.84
C GLY A 338 23.31 -2.33 -32.99
N GLY A 339 24.63 -2.53 -32.87
CA GLY A 339 25.26 -3.84 -32.93
C GLY A 339 24.97 -4.58 -34.24
N MET A 340 24.30 -5.73 -34.16
CA MET A 340 23.93 -6.53 -35.33
C MET A 340 22.83 -5.91 -36.20
N ASP A 341 22.09 -4.93 -35.68
CA ASP A 341 21.10 -4.16 -36.42
C ASP A 341 21.75 -2.83 -36.82
N SER A 342 22.15 -2.69 -38.08
CA SER A 342 22.78 -1.45 -38.59
C SER A 342 21.79 -0.33 -38.89
N GLY A 343 20.48 -0.63 -38.89
CA GLY A 343 19.50 0.19 -39.58
C GLY A 343 19.82 0.31 -41.08
N ASN A 344 19.40 1.42 -41.68
CA ASN A 344 19.64 1.70 -43.09
C ASN A 344 21.14 1.79 -43.42
N VAL A 345 21.54 1.17 -44.53
CA VAL A 345 22.89 1.29 -45.08
C VAL A 345 23.01 2.66 -45.73
N GLY A 346 23.61 3.61 -45.01
CA GLY A 346 23.80 4.97 -45.48
C GLY A 346 24.88 5.11 -46.55
N TYR A 347 24.94 6.29 -47.16
CA TYR A 347 25.92 6.65 -48.18
C TYR A 347 27.35 6.72 -47.62
N TYR A 348 27.50 7.15 -46.36
CA TYR A 348 28.79 7.32 -45.67
C TYR A 348 28.94 6.41 -44.46
N GLU A 349 27.97 6.46 -43.54
CA GLU A 349 27.94 5.68 -42.30
C GLU A 349 26.61 4.90 -42.22
N LYS A 350 26.57 3.85 -41.39
CA LYS A 350 25.31 3.16 -41.08
C LYS A 350 24.43 4.07 -40.22
N GLU A 351 23.11 3.93 -40.36
CA GLU A 351 22.16 4.66 -39.52
C GLU A 351 22.50 4.54 -38.04
N SER A 352 22.73 3.31 -37.54
CA SER A 352 23.03 3.04 -36.12
C SER A 352 24.23 3.80 -35.56
N GLU A 353 25.22 4.09 -36.41
CA GLU A 353 26.45 4.81 -36.06
C GLU A 353 26.20 6.33 -36.06
N THR A 354 25.55 6.84 -37.11
CA THR A 354 25.19 8.25 -37.22
C THR A 354 24.27 8.70 -36.09
N VAL A 355 23.22 7.92 -35.77
CA VAL A 355 22.27 8.29 -34.71
C VAL A 355 22.87 8.16 -33.31
N LEU A 356 23.84 7.25 -33.12
CA LEU A 356 24.58 7.15 -31.87
C LEU A 356 25.48 8.38 -31.67
N ASP A 357 26.21 8.82 -32.70
CA ASP A 357 27.06 10.03 -32.61
C ASP A 357 26.22 11.28 -32.30
N VAL A 358 25.08 11.47 -32.97
CA VAL A 358 24.14 12.58 -32.68
C VAL A 358 23.64 12.50 -31.23
N SER A 359 23.25 11.32 -30.77
CA SER A 359 22.76 11.11 -29.40
C SER A 359 23.82 11.40 -28.34
N LEU A 360 25.08 10.99 -28.57
CA LEU A 360 26.19 11.26 -27.66
C LEU A 360 26.61 12.74 -27.65
N ARG A 361 26.41 13.46 -28.76
CA ARG A 361 26.55 14.93 -28.79
C ARG A 361 25.44 15.59 -27.98
N LEU A 362 24.20 15.14 -28.17
CA LEU A 362 23.04 15.61 -27.40
C LEU A 362 23.26 15.42 -25.89
N LYS A 363 23.83 14.28 -25.48
CA LYS A 363 24.27 14.03 -24.10
C LYS A 363 25.17 15.14 -23.57
N LYS A 364 26.23 15.48 -24.31
CA LYS A 364 27.19 16.52 -23.91
C LYS A 364 26.55 17.90 -23.82
N ILE A 365 25.62 18.23 -24.72
CA ILE A 365 24.88 19.50 -24.67
C ILE A 365 24.06 19.57 -23.39
N PHE A 366 23.31 18.51 -23.06
CA PHE A 366 22.53 18.45 -21.83
C PHE A 366 23.41 18.57 -20.59
N GLU A 367 24.50 17.79 -20.49
CA GLU A 367 25.46 17.85 -19.37
C GLU A 367 26.05 19.25 -19.15
N GLN A 368 26.15 20.07 -20.19
CA GLN A 368 26.72 21.41 -20.12
C GLN A 368 25.70 22.51 -19.87
N LYS A 369 24.46 22.35 -20.36
CA LYS A 369 23.51 23.47 -20.50
C LYS A 369 22.21 23.34 -19.72
N ALA A 370 21.79 22.13 -19.31
CA ALA A 370 20.51 21.97 -18.60
C ALA A 370 20.56 20.84 -17.57
N PRO A 371 19.92 20.99 -16.40
CA PRO A 371 19.99 20.00 -15.31
C PRO A 371 19.01 18.83 -15.51
N PHE A 372 18.69 18.48 -16.75
CA PHE A 372 17.93 17.28 -17.02
C PHE A 372 18.73 16.06 -16.58
N THR A 373 18.04 15.08 -15.99
CA THR A 373 18.59 13.73 -15.87
C THR A 373 18.42 13.03 -17.21
N VAL A 374 19.47 13.01 -18.04
CA VAL A 374 19.39 12.39 -19.36
C VAL A 374 19.89 10.95 -19.30
N MET A 375 19.04 10.02 -19.70
CA MET A 375 19.32 8.60 -19.73
C MET A 375 19.24 8.05 -21.14
N PHE A 376 20.02 7.01 -21.43
CA PHE A 376 20.16 6.47 -22.77
C PHE A 376 19.84 4.98 -22.77
N THR A 377 19.04 4.53 -23.74
CA THR A 377 18.77 3.09 -23.91
C THR A 377 20.02 2.31 -24.35
N ARG A 378 20.99 3.01 -24.97
CA ARG A 378 22.36 2.54 -25.26
C ARG A 378 23.31 3.73 -25.41
N THR A 379 24.59 3.56 -25.07
CA THR A 379 25.64 4.59 -25.22
C THR A 379 26.82 4.14 -26.07
N ASP A 380 26.75 2.94 -26.63
CA ASP A 380 27.76 2.32 -27.50
C ASP A 380 27.06 1.60 -28.67
N ASN A 381 27.84 0.94 -29.52
CA ASN A 381 27.31 0.20 -30.67
C ASN A 381 26.77 -1.18 -30.28
N THR A 382 25.88 -1.22 -29.27
CA THR A 382 25.15 -2.42 -28.85
C THR A 382 23.68 -2.33 -29.24
N ARG A 383 23.01 -3.47 -29.33
CA ARG A 383 21.54 -3.54 -29.44
C ARG A 383 20.97 -3.94 -28.09
N PRO A 384 20.10 -3.14 -27.45
CA PRO A 384 19.29 -3.62 -26.34
C PRO A 384 18.48 -4.84 -26.78
N GLY A 385 18.41 -5.88 -25.94
CA GLY A 385 17.63 -7.09 -26.22
C GLY A 385 18.27 -8.08 -27.21
N VAL A 386 17.68 -9.28 -27.29
CA VAL A 386 18.27 -10.44 -28.00
C VAL A 386 17.78 -10.61 -29.43
N ASN A 387 16.68 -9.97 -29.83
CA ASN A 387 16.15 -9.94 -31.19
C ASN A 387 15.41 -8.61 -31.45
N SER A 388 14.86 -8.41 -32.66
CA SER A 388 14.19 -7.14 -33.03
C SER A 388 13.00 -6.80 -32.11
N THR A 389 12.09 -7.75 -31.89
CA THR A 389 10.92 -7.55 -31.04
C THR A 389 11.31 -7.27 -29.59
N ASP A 390 12.25 -8.05 -29.06
CA ASP A 390 12.76 -7.87 -27.70
C ASP A 390 13.51 -6.53 -27.55
N SER A 391 14.22 -6.07 -28.58
CA SER A 391 14.91 -4.78 -28.55
C SER A 391 13.95 -3.61 -28.36
N LEU A 392 12.86 -3.59 -29.15
CA LEU A 392 11.84 -2.54 -29.03
C LEU A 392 11.18 -2.57 -27.65
N LYS A 393 10.92 -3.77 -27.11
CA LYS A 393 10.40 -3.96 -25.75
C LYS A 393 11.36 -3.44 -24.69
N LYS A 394 12.65 -3.78 -24.76
CA LYS A 394 13.67 -3.37 -23.78
C LYS A 394 13.88 -1.86 -23.74
N ARG A 395 13.77 -1.17 -24.88
CA ARG A 395 13.86 0.30 -24.94
C ARG A 395 12.70 0.97 -24.20
N VAL A 396 11.49 0.42 -24.35
CA VAL A 396 10.29 0.89 -23.64
C VAL A 396 10.36 0.56 -22.15
N GLU A 397 10.72 -0.68 -21.79
CA GLU A 397 10.89 -1.09 -20.39
C GLU A 397 11.92 -0.18 -19.69
N PHE A 398 13.05 0.11 -20.34
CA PHE A 398 14.05 1.04 -19.81
C PHE A 398 13.43 2.42 -19.51
N ALA A 399 12.66 2.98 -20.44
CA ALA A 399 12.02 4.29 -20.25
C ALA A 399 11.02 4.28 -19.08
N GLN A 400 10.21 3.22 -18.97
CA GLN A 400 9.21 3.04 -17.93
C GLN A 400 9.84 2.82 -16.54
N GLU A 401 10.86 1.96 -16.44
CA GLU A 401 11.58 1.66 -15.20
C GLU A 401 12.26 2.90 -14.60
N HIS A 402 12.69 3.82 -15.46
CA HIS A 402 13.38 5.05 -15.05
C HIS A 402 12.44 6.26 -14.92
N ASN A 403 11.12 6.08 -15.07
CA ASN A 403 10.10 7.13 -14.93
C ASN A 403 10.41 8.40 -15.77
N GLY A 404 10.80 8.22 -17.04
CA GLY A 404 11.11 9.35 -17.92
C GLY A 404 9.94 10.34 -18.09
N ASP A 405 10.23 11.64 -18.10
CA ASP A 405 9.25 12.69 -18.40
C ASP A 405 8.96 12.81 -19.90
N ILE A 406 9.95 12.53 -20.76
CA ILE A 406 9.78 12.40 -22.22
C ILE A 406 10.71 11.31 -22.78
N PHE A 407 10.32 10.74 -23.91
CA PHE A 407 11.10 9.76 -24.68
C PHE A 407 11.34 10.26 -26.11
N VAL A 408 12.61 10.32 -26.53
CA VAL A 408 13.01 10.78 -27.87
C VAL A 408 13.88 9.71 -28.53
N SER A 409 13.29 8.99 -29.49
CA SER A 409 14.02 8.04 -30.34
C SER A 409 14.61 8.75 -31.55
N ILE A 410 15.90 8.56 -31.80
CA ILE A 410 16.65 9.25 -32.87
C ILE A 410 17.00 8.21 -33.93
N HIS A 411 16.49 8.43 -35.13
CA HIS A 411 16.63 7.59 -36.31
C HIS A 411 17.09 8.40 -37.52
N ALA A 412 17.49 7.71 -38.58
CA ALA A 412 17.75 8.35 -39.85
C ALA A 412 17.27 7.48 -41.01
N ASN A 413 16.41 8.07 -41.83
CA ASN A 413 15.52 7.37 -42.73
C ASN A 413 16.28 6.68 -43.88
N GLY A 414 15.58 5.79 -44.57
CA GLY A 414 16.05 5.14 -45.78
C GLY A 414 14.88 4.79 -46.70
N SER A 415 15.17 4.53 -47.96
CA SER A 415 14.17 4.22 -48.97
C SER A 415 14.68 3.15 -49.92
N GLN A 416 13.79 2.25 -50.35
CA GLN A 416 14.14 1.16 -51.26
C GLN A 416 14.90 1.64 -52.52
N TYR A 417 14.53 2.81 -53.06
CA TYR A 417 15.12 3.39 -54.26
C TYR A 417 16.14 4.51 -53.98
N LYS A 418 16.52 4.73 -52.70
CA LYS A 418 17.52 5.74 -52.26
C LYS A 418 17.25 7.17 -52.74
N ASN A 419 16.00 7.49 -53.05
CA ASN A 419 15.55 8.79 -53.55
C ASN A 419 14.65 9.54 -52.56
N GLY A 420 14.40 8.95 -51.38
CA GLY A 420 13.78 9.65 -50.26
C GLY A 420 14.65 10.82 -49.79
N GLN A 421 14.00 11.88 -49.35
CA GLN A 421 14.65 13.07 -48.81
C GLN A 421 13.71 13.78 -47.82
N GLY A 422 14.30 14.41 -46.82
CA GLY A 422 13.67 15.23 -45.80
C GLY A 422 13.73 14.69 -44.38
N THR A 423 13.38 15.55 -43.43
CA THR A 423 13.22 15.24 -41.99
C THR A 423 11.75 15.02 -41.69
N GLU A 424 11.43 14.03 -40.86
CA GLU A 424 10.09 13.86 -40.27
C GLU A 424 10.18 13.48 -38.80
N THR A 425 9.15 13.83 -38.03
CA THR A 425 9.04 13.43 -36.62
C THR A 425 7.71 12.74 -36.39
N LEU A 426 7.78 11.55 -35.82
CA LEU A 426 6.68 10.61 -35.71
C LEU A 426 6.21 10.51 -34.26
N TYR A 427 4.90 10.45 -34.06
CA TYR A 427 4.26 10.21 -32.76
C TYR A 427 3.15 9.16 -32.87
N TYR A 428 2.64 8.68 -31.75
CA TYR A 428 1.51 7.76 -31.71
C TYR A 428 0.17 8.51 -31.52
N GLN A 429 -0.82 8.28 -32.39
CA GLN A 429 -2.07 9.06 -32.41
C GLN A 429 -3.28 8.35 -31.76
N SER A 430 -3.22 7.04 -31.49
CA SER A 430 -4.43 6.29 -31.14
C SER A 430 -4.39 5.71 -29.73
N ALA A 431 -5.04 6.33 -28.75
CA ALA A 431 -5.29 5.67 -27.46
C ALA A 431 -6.32 4.52 -27.59
N ARG A 432 -5.96 3.39 -28.23
CA ARG A 432 -6.82 2.19 -28.24
C ARG A 432 -6.84 1.60 -26.83
N ALA A 433 -7.86 1.96 -26.06
CA ALA A 433 -8.05 1.53 -24.67
C ALA A 433 -6.86 1.86 -23.74
N LYS A 434 -7.04 1.66 -22.43
CA LYS A 434 -6.08 2.02 -21.34
C LYS A 434 -4.73 1.25 -21.36
N VAL A 435 -4.28 0.74 -22.51
CA VAL A 435 -3.13 -0.17 -22.62
C VAL A 435 -1.92 0.49 -23.32
N THR A 436 -2.15 1.43 -24.24
CA THR A 436 -1.08 2.11 -25.02
C THR A 436 -0.90 3.57 -24.60
N ASN A 437 0.14 4.24 -25.09
CA ASN A 437 0.57 5.59 -24.69
C ASN A 437 -0.58 6.62 -24.68
N PRO A 438 -0.95 7.18 -23.52
CA PRO A 438 -2.05 8.14 -23.40
C PRO A 438 -1.64 9.59 -23.74
N HIS A 439 -0.35 9.88 -23.93
CA HIS A 439 0.19 11.25 -24.06
C HIS A 439 0.19 11.78 -25.50
N VAL A 440 -0.93 11.65 -26.21
CA VAL A 440 -1.01 11.97 -27.66
C VAL A 440 -0.71 13.45 -27.95
N GLU A 441 -1.38 14.37 -27.27
CA GLU A 441 -1.22 15.82 -27.53
C GLU A 441 0.18 16.33 -27.14
N ASP A 442 0.73 15.84 -26.03
CA ASP A 442 2.07 16.19 -25.59
C ASP A 442 3.14 15.62 -26.54
N SER A 443 2.97 14.38 -27.03
CA SER A 443 3.87 13.78 -28.02
C SER A 443 3.82 14.54 -29.34
N LYS A 444 2.63 14.96 -29.79
CA LYS A 444 2.46 15.77 -31.00
C LYS A 444 3.13 17.14 -30.87
N LEU A 445 2.98 17.80 -29.72
CA LEU A 445 3.65 19.07 -29.45
C LEU A 445 5.18 18.92 -29.45
N LEU A 446 5.70 17.92 -28.74
CA LEU A 446 7.13 17.59 -28.71
C LEU A 446 7.66 17.31 -30.13
N ALA A 447 6.93 16.53 -30.91
CA ALA A 447 7.28 16.21 -32.29
C ALA A 447 7.37 17.47 -33.16
N GLN A 448 6.42 18.39 -33.03
CA GLN A 448 6.43 19.65 -33.78
C GLN A 448 7.64 20.51 -33.44
N LYS A 449 7.98 20.65 -32.16
CA LYS A 449 9.11 21.47 -31.74
C LYS A 449 10.46 20.93 -32.19
N ILE A 450 10.63 19.60 -32.15
CA ILE A 450 11.84 18.94 -32.68
C ILE A 450 11.91 19.04 -34.20
N GLN A 451 10.78 18.82 -34.90
CA GLN A 451 10.70 18.94 -36.36
C GLN A 451 11.14 20.32 -36.85
N ASP A 452 10.57 21.39 -36.28
CA ASP A 452 10.84 22.77 -36.70
C ASP A 452 12.33 23.10 -36.57
N ARG A 453 12.96 22.69 -35.46
CA ARG A 453 14.39 22.93 -35.20
C ARG A 453 15.30 22.12 -36.11
N LEU A 454 14.99 20.84 -36.35
CA LEU A 454 15.80 19.98 -37.21
C LEU A 454 15.79 20.43 -38.67
N VAL A 455 14.60 20.75 -39.21
CA VAL A 455 14.46 21.25 -40.58
C VAL A 455 15.28 22.53 -40.77
N ALA A 456 15.16 23.47 -39.83
CA ALA A 456 15.91 24.72 -39.88
C ALA A 456 17.42 24.51 -39.80
N ALA A 457 17.89 23.61 -38.92
CA ALA A 457 19.32 23.37 -38.72
C ALA A 457 19.98 22.58 -39.85
N LEU A 458 19.27 21.61 -40.44
CA LEU A 458 19.82 20.72 -41.46
C LEU A 458 19.55 21.18 -42.89
N GLY A 459 18.58 22.08 -43.11
CA GLY A 459 18.19 22.48 -44.47
C GLY A 459 17.61 21.30 -45.27
N THR A 460 16.96 20.38 -44.59
CA THR A 460 16.25 19.23 -45.18
C THR A 460 14.90 19.66 -45.73
N LYS A 461 14.35 18.84 -46.64
CA LYS A 461 12.94 18.98 -47.02
C LYS A 461 12.08 18.72 -45.78
N ASP A 462 11.19 19.64 -45.44
CA ASP A 462 10.23 19.41 -44.36
C ASP A 462 9.18 18.39 -44.81
N ARG A 463 9.13 17.24 -44.13
CA ARG A 463 8.09 16.21 -44.35
C ARG A 463 7.01 16.26 -43.27
N GLY A 464 7.15 17.15 -42.30
CA GLY A 464 6.21 17.44 -41.23
C GLY A 464 6.18 16.40 -40.11
N VAL A 465 5.34 16.69 -39.13
CA VAL A 465 4.96 15.76 -38.06
C VAL A 465 3.92 14.79 -38.56
N LYS A 466 4.11 13.49 -38.32
CA LYS A 466 3.17 12.44 -38.73
C LYS A 466 2.87 11.49 -37.58
N HIS A 467 1.76 10.78 -37.70
CA HIS A 467 1.44 9.69 -36.78
C HIS A 467 1.78 8.35 -37.40
N GLN A 468 2.35 7.44 -36.61
CA GLN A 468 2.62 6.07 -37.01
C GLN A 468 2.53 5.12 -35.82
N ASP A 469 2.16 3.87 -36.09
CA ASP A 469 2.02 2.83 -35.08
C ASP A 469 3.37 2.14 -34.77
N LEU A 470 4.32 2.92 -34.23
CA LEU A 470 5.66 2.44 -33.87
C LEU A 470 5.68 1.91 -32.44
N TYR A 471 6.31 0.76 -32.20
CA TYR A 471 6.31 0.11 -30.89
C TYR A 471 6.80 1.05 -29.77
N VAL A 472 7.93 1.73 -29.98
CA VAL A 472 8.58 2.57 -28.95
C VAL A 472 7.80 3.84 -28.59
N THR A 473 6.94 4.32 -29.50
CA THR A 473 6.03 5.45 -29.21
C THR A 473 4.67 4.97 -28.70
N ARG A 474 4.16 3.85 -29.23
CA ARG A 474 2.89 3.23 -28.82
C ARG A 474 2.91 2.68 -27.40
N GLU A 475 3.93 1.94 -27.00
CA GLU A 475 3.96 1.21 -25.73
C GLU A 475 4.55 2.02 -24.58
N ASN A 476 4.94 3.27 -24.83
CA ASN A 476 5.52 4.11 -23.80
C ASN A 476 4.48 4.72 -22.86
N THR A 477 4.89 5.11 -21.66
CA THR A 477 3.99 5.69 -20.63
C THR A 477 4.24 7.18 -20.39
N MET A 478 5.00 7.83 -21.26
CA MET A 478 5.28 9.28 -21.26
C MET A 478 5.18 9.83 -22.70
N PRO A 479 5.15 11.16 -22.91
CA PRO A 479 5.24 11.73 -24.24
C PRO A 479 6.44 11.16 -25.02
N ALA A 480 6.17 10.58 -26.19
CA ALA A 480 7.16 9.78 -26.92
C ALA A 480 7.14 10.10 -28.42
N VAL A 481 8.33 10.37 -28.96
CA VAL A 481 8.52 10.69 -30.38
C VAL A 481 9.65 9.87 -30.98
N LEU A 482 9.61 9.67 -32.29
CA LEU A 482 10.72 9.16 -33.10
C LEU A 482 11.03 10.20 -34.17
N THR A 483 12.24 10.77 -34.14
CA THR A 483 12.69 11.74 -35.14
C THR A 483 13.58 11.07 -36.17
N GLU A 484 13.27 11.29 -37.45
CA GLU A 484 14.06 10.88 -38.60
C GLU A 484 14.89 12.07 -39.06
N LEU A 485 16.19 12.07 -38.78
CA LEU A 485 17.08 13.21 -39.01
C LEU A 485 17.10 13.66 -40.48
N ALA A 486 17.40 12.72 -41.37
CA ALA A 486 17.42 12.87 -42.83
C ALA A 486 17.50 11.46 -43.44
N PHE A 487 17.45 11.32 -44.76
CA PHE A 487 17.67 10.03 -45.43
C PHE A 487 19.16 9.70 -45.54
N VAL A 488 19.67 8.72 -44.78
CA VAL A 488 21.09 8.35 -44.79
C VAL A 488 21.55 7.74 -46.11
N ASP A 489 20.63 7.15 -46.87
CA ASP A 489 20.92 6.46 -48.14
C ASP A 489 20.81 7.36 -49.37
N ASN A 490 20.28 8.58 -49.21
CA ASN A 490 20.22 9.59 -50.24
C ASN A 490 21.38 10.57 -50.10
N LYS A 491 22.21 10.71 -51.14
CA LYS A 491 23.42 11.54 -51.08
C LYS A 491 23.17 12.97 -50.61
N SER A 492 22.13 13.64 -51.11
CA SER A 492 21.86 15.04 -50.76
C SER A 492 21.50 15.23 -49.29
N ASP A 493 20.90 14.23 -48.67
CA ASP A 493 20.51 14.27 -47.26
C ASP A 493 21.59 13.68 -46.35
N ALA A 494 22.25 12.60 -46.78
CA ALA A 494 23.43 12.06 -46.12
C ALA A 494 24.52 13.14 -45.97
N ASP A 495 24.73 13.98 -46.99
CA ASP A 495 25.63 15.13 -46.93
C ASP A 495 25.30 16.11 -45.80
N LYS A 496 24.06 16.14 -45.30
CA LYS A 496 23.62 17.03 -44.20
C LYS A 496 23.86 16.45 -42.81
N ILE A 497 24.28 15.19 -42.70
CA ILE A 497 24.59 14.49 -41.45
C ILE A 497 25.93 13.71 -41.49
N ALA A 498 26.73 13.93 -42.53
CA ALA A 498 27.98 13.20 -42.78
C ALA A 498 29.15 13.63 -41.89
N THR A 499 29.20 14.90 -41.48
CA THR A 499 30.35 15.46 -40.75
C THR A 499 30.06 15.68 -39.27
N PRO A 500 31.10 15.70 -38.40
CA PRO A 500 30.94 16.06 -36.99
C PRO A 500 30.19 17.37 -36.75
N LYS A 501 30.42 18.38 -37.60
CA LYS A 501 29.75 19.69 -37.50
C LYS A 501 28.25 19.58 -37.74
N GLN A 502 27.86 18.79 -38.73
CA GLN A 502 26.47 18.56 -39.08
C GLN A 502 25.73 17.73 -38.03
N ARG A 503 26.37 16.68 -37.52
CA ARG A 503 25.82 15.88 -36.42
C ARG A 503 25.71 16.68 -35.12
N GLN A 504 26.61 17.64 -34.90
CA GLN A 504 26.47 18.62 -33.82
C GLN A 504 25.25 19.52 -34.02
N ALA A 505 25.03 20.03 -35.25
CA ALA A 505 23.86 20.86 -35.55
C ALA A 505 22.54 20.10 -35.34
N ALA A 506 22.47 18.81 -35.73
CA ALA A 506 21.33 17.95 -35.45
C ALA A 506 21.06 17.80 -33.93
N ALA A 507 22.12 17.55 -33.15
CA ALA A 507 22.01 17.43 -31.70
C ALA A 507 21.53 18.74 -31.05
N GLU A 508 22.10 19.89 -31.44
CA GLU A 508 21.69 21.21 -30.95
C GLU A 508 20.23 21.51 -31.31
N ALA A 509 19.78 21.11 -32.50
CA ALA A 509 18.40 21.26 -32.93
C ALA A 509 17.43 20.44 -32.08
N ILE A 510 17.74 19.17 -31.80
CA ILE A 510 16.92 18.33 -30.90
C ILE A 510 16.87 18.94 -29.50
N TYR A 511 18.02 19.39 -28.98
CA TYR A 511 18.09 20.07 -27.69
C TYR A 511 17.16 21.30 -27.63
N GLN A 512 17.27 22.20 -28.61
CA GLN A 512 16.41 23.40 -28.66
C GLN A 512 14.94 23.03 -28.86
N GLY A 513 14.63 21.97 -29.61
CA GLY A 513 13.25 21.50 -29.80
C GLY A 513 12.63 20.99 -28.50
N ILE A 514 13.42 20.31 -27.67
CA ILE A 514 13.01 19.89 -26.33
C ILE A 514 12.78 21.10 -25.42
N LEU A 515 13.65 22.12 -25.46
CA LEU A 515 13.42 23.37 -24.72
C LEU A 515 12.15 24.09 -25.18
N ASP A 516 11.95 24.22 -26.49
CA ASP A 516 10.75 24.82 -27.07
C ASP A 516 9.46 24.09 -26.66
N TYR A 517 9.53 22.76 -26.48
CA TYR A 517 8.42 21.96 -25.96
C TYR A 517 8.07 22.38 -24.52
N TYR A 518 9.06 22.44 -23.63
CA TYR A 518 8.84 22.85 -22.25
C TYR A 518 8.42 24.32 -22.13
N GLU A 519 8.95 25.21 -22.98
CA GLU A 519 8.52 26.61 -23.08
C GLU A 519 7.04 26.71 -23.48
N ALA A 520 6.62 25.95 -24.50
CA ALA A 520 5.23 25.90 -24.93
C ALA A 520 4.29 25.33 -23.85
N LYS A 521 4.81 24.52 -22.92
CA LYS A 521 4.09 24.03 -21.74
C LYS A 521 4.07 25.04 -20.58
N GLY A 522 4.60 26.25 -20.78
CA GLY A 522 4.58 27.36 -19.82
C GLY A 522 5.80 27.45 -18.91
N ASN A 523 6.87 26.70 -19.17
CA ASN A 523 8.06 26.69 -18.32
C ASN A 523 9.10 27.70 -18.81
N ASN A 524 9.76 28.41 -17.88
CA ASN A 524 10.87 29.28 -18.25
C ASN A 524 12.14 28.46 -18.48
N VAL A 525 12.58 28.40 -19.74
CA VAL A 525 13.80 27.69 -20.16
C VAL A 525 14.85 28.61 -20.81
N SER A 526 14.61 29.92 -20.79
CA SER A 526 15.42 30.93 -21.49
C SER A 526 16.91 30.89 -21.12
N SER A 527 17.23 30.60 -19.85
CA SER A 527 18.61 30.51 -19.36
C SER A 527 19.40 29.29 -19.84
N PHE A 528 18.75 28.35 -20.53
CA PHE A 528 19.38 27.12 -21.03
C PHE A 528 19.61 27.12 -22.55
N ARG A 529 19.26 28.21 -23.24
CA ARG A 529 19.35 28.27 -24.71
C ARG A 529 20.77 28.44 -25.21
#